data_AF-A0A934ELW4-F1
#
_entry.id   AF-A0A934ELW4-F1
#
_cell.length_a   1.000
_cell.length_b   1.000
_cell.length_c   1.000
_cell.angle_alpha   90.00
_cell.angle_beta   90.00
_cell.angle_gamma   90.00
#
_symmetry.space_group_name_H-M   'P 1'
#
loop_
_entity.id
_entity.type
_entity.pdbx_description
1 polymer ?
#
loop_
_entity_poly.entity_id
_entity_poly.type
_entity_poly.pdbx_seq_one_letter_code
_entity_poly.pdbx_strand_id
1 'polypeptide(L)'
;MKIIRSPQAMTAWSENLRRQGVTIGFVPTMGALHDGHRALIREARLRCDALVVSIFVNPTQFGQQEDLTKYPRALSQDRALCRKEEVDVCFEPTVQAMYPNGFQTVVTLPTVARRWEGEIRPHHFPGVATVVTKLFGIVRPQVALFGQKDFQQSALVRQLVKDLNLGLEIVVHPTVREADGLAMSSRNVYLSRVAWRGADRIRSAYRQSSGYPASAVFQIERGVFSRMRKQSASGVPCLAEALCAGRSHRLPRKVGEAGSEAQRTVWANAYSHKR
;
A
#
# COMPACT_ATOMS: atom_id res chain seq x y z
N MET A 1 14.94 12.13 -17.37
CA MET A 1 13.83 11.15 -17.32
C MET A 1 13.62 10.42 -18.64
N LYS A 2 13.85 9.10 -18.66
CA LYS A 2 13.48 8.16 -19.74
C LYS A 2 12.10 7.54 -19.46
N ILE A 3 11.45 7.03 -20.51
CA ILE A 3 10.22 6.23 -20.38
C ILE A 3 10.52 4.84 -20.91
N ILE A 4 10.32 3.82 -20.08
CA ILE A 4 10.56 2.41 -20.44
C ILE A 4 9.25 1.65 -20.27
N ARG A 5 8.87 0.83 -21.26
CA ARG A 5 7.60 0.06 -21.24
C ARG A 5 7.79 -1.45 -21.26
N SER A 6 8.96 -1.93 -21.68
CA SER A 6 9.28 -3.35 -21.71
C SER A 6 9.96 -3.75 -20.40
N PRO A 7 9.52 -4.84 -19.74
CA PRO A 7 10.25 -5.43 -18.62
C PRO A 7 11.70 -5.77 -18.99
N GLN A 8 11.95 -6.31 -20.18
CA GLN A 8 13.29 -6.65 -20.65
C GLN A 8 14.19 -5.41 -20.77
N ALA A 9 13.67 -4.32 -21.35
CA ALA A 9 14.40 -3.06 -21.45
C ALA A 9 14.66 -2.43 -20.07
N MET A 10 13.72 -2.55 -19.13
CA MET A 10 13.89 -2.07 -17.75
C MET A 10 14.98 -2.87 -17.02
N THR A 11 14.93 -4.21 -17.12
CA THR A 11 15.97 -5.08 -16.57
C THR A 11 17.34 -4.76 -17.16
N ALA A 12 17.44 -4.59 -18.48
CA ALA A 12 18.71 -4.25 -19.14
C ALA A 12 19.26 -2.90 -18.66
N TRP A 13 18.40 -1.88 -18.50
CA TRP A 13 18.78 -0.59 -17.94
C TRP A 13 19.30 -0.71 -16.50
N SER A 14 18.56 -1.42 -15.63
CA SER A 14 18.94 -1.62 -14.24
C SER A 14 20.24 -2.40 -14.11
N GLU A 15 20.42 -3.48 -14.89
CA GLU A 15 21.63 -4.30 -14.85
C GLU A 15 22.87 -3.53 -15.30
N ASN A 16 22.75 -2.68 -16.32
CA ASN A 16 23.85 -1.82 -16.73
C ASN A 16 24.29 -0.88 -15.60
N LEU A 17 23.35 -0.25 -14.89
CA LEU A 17 23.66 0.63 -13.76
C LEU A 17 24.26 -0.13 -12.57
N ARG A 18 23.69 -1.29 -12.23
CA ARG A 18 24.20 -2.13 -11.13
C ARG A 18 25.64 -2.59 -11.38
N ARG A 19 26.00 -2.93 -12.63
CA ARG A 19 27.39 -3.26 -13.01
C ARG A 19 28.37 -2.09 -12.83
N GLN A 20 27.86 -0.86 -12.86
CA GLN A 20 28.63 0.36 -12.62
C GLN A 20 28.64 0.76 -11.13
N GLY A 21 28.05 -0.03 -10.24
CA GLY A 21 27.94 0.29 -8.81
C GLY A 21 26.92 1.37 -8.47
N VAL A 22 26.09 1.80 -9.44
CA VAL A 22 25.06 2.83 -9.25
C VAL A 22 23.90 2.24 -8.45
N THR A 23 23.53 2.90 -7.36
CA THR A 23 22.41 2.51 -6.52
C THR A 23 21.08 2.96 -7.11
N ILE A 24 20.08 2.08 -7.10
CA ILE A 24 18.76 2.31 -7.68
C ILE A 24 17.72 2.37 -6.56
N GLY A 25 17.04 3.52 -6.47
CA GLY A 25 15.83 3.70 -5.66
C GLY A 25 14.58 3.47 -6.49
N PHE A 26 13.53 2.94 -5.85
CA PHE A 26 12.29 2.60 -6.54
C PHE A 26 11.03 3.02 -5.79
N VAL A 27 10.11 3.69 -6.49
CA VAL A 27 8.78 4.02 -6.00
C VAL A 27 7.72 3.33 -6.88
N PRO A 28 7.16 2.18 -6.46
CA PRO A 28 6.10 1.53 -7.21
C PRO A 28 4.77 2.27 -7.02
N THR A 29 4.13 2.67 -8.12
CA THR A 29 2.82 3.35 -8.10
C THR A 29 1.86 2.79 -9.15
N MET A 30 0.58 3.14 -8.99
CA MET A 30 -0.44 2.93 -10.01
C MET A 30 -0.71 4.17 -10.89
N GLY A 31 0.09 5.23 -10.75
CA GLY A 31 -0.17 6.54 -11.39
C GLY A 31 -1.14 7.41 -10.59
N ALA A 32 -1.67 8.46 -11.25
CA ALA A 32 -2.47 9.51 -10.62
C ALA A 32 -1.74 10.10 -9.41
N LEU A 33 -0.52 10.56 -9.66
CA LEU A 33 0.44 10.99 -8.66
C LEU A 33 -0.06 12.27 -7.96
N HIS A 34 0.27 12.37 -6.68
CA HIS A 34 -0.12 13.46 -5.78
C HIS A 34 1.02 13.71 -4.79
N ASP A 35 0.89 14.67 -3.87
CA ASP A 35 2.03 15.05 -3.02
C ASP A 35 2.46 13.94 -2.04
N GLY A 36 1.58 13.01 -1.68
CA GLY A 36 1.99 11.75 -1.05
C GLY A 36 3.02 10.95 -1.88
N HIS A 37 2.81 10.81 -3.19
CA HIS A 37 3.79 10.17 -4.07
C HIS A 37 5.04 11.04 -4.26
N ARG A 38 4.88 12.36 -4.36
CA ARG A 38 5.99 13.31 -4.43
C ARG A 38 6.94 13.17 -3.23
N ALA A 39 6.40 13.00 -2.03
CA ALA A 39 7.19 12.79 -0.82
C ALA A 39 8.00 11.49 -0.89
N LEU A 40 7.41 10.39 -1.39
CA LEU A 40 8.15 9.15 -1.63
C LEU A 40 9.27 9.36 -2.65
N ILE A 41 9.01 10.05 -3.76
CA ILE A 41 10.01 10.33 -4.80
C ILE A 41 11.19 11.14 -4.22
N ARG A 42 10.90 12.18 -3.44
CA ARG A 42 11.93 13.00 -2.77
C ARG A 42 12.76 12.20 -1.79
N GLU A 43 12.11 11.42 -0.93
CA GLU A 43 12.83 10.57 0.03
C GLU A 43 13.68 9.52 -0.69
N ALA A 44 13.19 8.97 -1.80
CA ALA A 44 13.94 8.02 -2.61
C ALA A 44 15.18 8.67 -3.22
N ARG A 45 15.04 9.89 -3.71
CA ARG A 45 16.13 10.63 -4.37
C ARG A 45 17.33 10.83 -3.45
N LEU A 46 17.08 11.01 -2.14
CA LEU A 46 18.12 11.18 -1.13
C LEU A 46 18.90 9.89 -0.80
N ARG A 47 18.44 8.73 -1.28
CA ARG A 47 18.94 7.39 -0.89
C ARG A 47 19.57 6.60 -2.03
N CYS A 48 19.61 7.16 -3.24
CA CYS A 48 20.08 6.45 -4.41
C CYS A 48 20.70 7.39 -5.44
N ASP A 49 21.49 6.81 -6.35
CA ASP A 49 22.10 7.50 -7.49
C ASP A 49 21.13 7.58 -8.68
N ALA A 50 20.32 6.55 -8.90
CA ALA A 50 19.31 6.50 -9.96
C ALA A 50 17.90 6.17 -9.40
N LEU A 51 16.88 6.88 -9.87
CA LEU A 51 15.51 6.77 -9.36
C LEU A 51 14.53 6.29 -10.43
N VAL A 52 13.82 5.21 -10.11
CA VAL A 52 12.75 4.64 -10.93
C VAL A 52 11.39 4.84 -10.25
N VAL A 53 10.41 5.27 -11.03
CA VAL A 53 9.00 5.27 -10.63
C VAL A 53 8.24 4.36 -11.58
N SER A 54 7.53 3.34 -11.08
CA SER A 54 6.59 2.60 -11.94
C SER A 54 5.22 3.25 -11.93
N ILE A 55 4.59 3.33 -13.10
CA ILE A 55 3.20 3.75 -13.26
C ILE A 55 2.47 2.58 -13.92
N PHE A 56 1.85 1.73 -13.10
CA PHE A 56 1.18 0.52 -13.57
C PHE A 56 -0.07 0.22 -12.74
N VAL A 57 -1.25 0.38 -13.34
CA VAL A 57 -2.51 -0.06 -12.74
C VAL A 57 -2.60 -1.58 -12.88
N ASN A 58 -2.19 -2.29 -11.83
CA ASN A 58 -2.19 -3.74 -11.80
C ASN A 58 -3.64 -4.29 -11.77
N PRO A 59 -4.13 -5.01 -12.79
CA PRO A 59 -5.50 -5.55 -12.75
C PRO A 59 -5.68 -6.66 -11.71
N THR A 60 -4.63 -7.41 -11.35
CA THR A 60 -4.74 -8.59 -10.48
C THR A 60 -5.07 -8.27 -9.02
N GLN A 61 -4.91 -7.01 -8.61
CA GLN A 61 -5.28 -6.55 -7.27
C GLN A 61 -6.67 -5.90 -7.22
N PHE A 62 -7.42 -5.96 -8.33
CA PHE A 62 -8.80 -5.48 -8.43
C PHE A 62 -9.79 -6.63 -8.60
N GLY A 63 -10.94 -6.52 -7.95
CA GLY A 63 -12.06 -7.45 -8.09
C GLY A 63 -12.97 -7.05 -9.26
N GLN A 64 -13.86 -7.95 -9.69
CA GLN A 64 -14.80 -7.68 -10.80
C GLN A 64 -15.70 -6.45 -10.57
N GLN A 65 -16.05 -6.18 -9.31
CA GLN A 65 -16.88 -5.03 -8.91
C GLN A 65 -16.06 -3.81 -8.49
N GLU A 66 -14.73 -3.87 -8.55
CA GLU A 66 -13.86 -2.76 -8.14
C GLU A 66 -13.57 -1.78 -9.29
N ASP A 67 -12.97 -0.65 -8.94
CA ASP A 67 -12.89 0.53 -9.79
C ASP A 67 -11.82 0.50 -10.89
N LEU A 68 -11.40 -0.68 -11.38
CA LEU A 68 -10.32 -0.83 -12.37
C LEU A 68 -10.54 0.01 -13.63
N THR A 69 -11.77 0.00 -14.16
CA THR A 69 -12.15 0.75 -15.37
C THR A 69 -12.22 2.26 -15.13
N LYS A 70 -12.48 2.68 -13.88
CA LYS A 70 -12.63 4.09 -13.49
C LYS A 70 -11.33 4.69 -12.97
N TYR A 71 -10.34 3.87 -12.62
CA TYR A 71 -9.08 4.31 -12.02
C TYR A 71 -8.43 5.44 -12.85
N PRO A 72 -8.00 6.57 -12.24
CA PRO A 72 -7.54 7.72 -13.00
C PRO A 72 -6.22 7.40 -13.71
N ARG A 73 -6.10 7.80 -14.97
CA ARG A 73 -4.90 7.55 -15.81
C ARG A 73 -4.37 8.87 -16.37
N ALA A 74 -3.80 9.69 -15.50
CA ALA A 74 -3.28 11.02 -15.85
C ALA A 74 -1.79 10.98 -16.25
N LEU A 75 -1.42 10.11 -17.21
CA LEU A 75 0.00 9.84 -17.53
C LEU A 75 0.81 11.09 -17.89
N SER A 76 0.22 12.09 -18.54
CA SER A 76 0.90 13.36 -18.85
C SER A 76 1.25 14.15 -17.59
N GLN A 77 0.33 14.24 -16.63
CA GLN A 77 0.52 14.90 -15.35
C GLN A 77 1.53 14.14 -14.48
N ASP A 78 1.42 12.81 -14.44
CA ASP A 78 2.34 11.94 -13.71
C ASP A 78 3.78 12.12 -14.21
N ARG A 79 3.98 12.10 -15.54
CA ARG A 79 5.29 12.33 -16.16
C ARG A 79 5.82 13.74 -15.87
N ALA A 80 4.96 14.76 -15.86
CA ALA A 80 5.37 16.13 -15.54
C ALA A 80 5.85 16.24 -14.08
N LEU A 81 5.15 15.59 -13.15
CA LEU A 81 5.56 15.50 -11.75
C LEU A 81 6.91 14.78 -11.63
N CYS A 82 7.06 13.61 -12.24
CA CYS A 82 8.31 12.85 -12.22
C CYS A 82 9.49 13.64 -12.82
N ARG A 83 9.29 14.40 -13.90
CA ARG A 83 10.33 15.28 -14.47
C ARG A 83 10.74 16.37 -13.49
N LYS A 84 9.77 17.00 -12.83
CA LYS A 84 10.01 18.07 -11.86
C LYS A 84 10.79 17.58 -10.63
N GLU A 85 10.60 16.33 -10.26
CA GLU A 85 11.29 15.69 -9.13
C GLU A 85 12.50 14.84 -9.56
N GLU A 86 13.02 15.09 -10.77
CA GLU A 86 14.29 14.53 -11.26
C GLU A 86 14.33 12.98 -11.26
N VAL A 87 13.19 12.36 -11.58
CA VAL A 87 13.12 10.91 -11.79
C VAL A 87 13.91 10.53 -13.05
N ASP A 88 14.75 9.50 -12.93
CA ASP A 88 15.57 9.01 -14.04
C ASP A 88 14.75 8.19 -15.02
N VAL A 89 13.85 7.34 -14.53
CA VAL A 89 12.99 6.48 -15.36
C VAL A 89 11.55 6.41 -14.85
N CYS A 90 10.59 6.65 -15.74
CA CYS A 90 9.23 6.17 -15.58
C CYS A 90 9.08 4.80 -16.25
N PHE A 91 8.83 3.76 -15.45
CA PHE A 91 8.52 2.43 -15.94
C PHE A 91 7.00 2.29 -16.12
N GLU A 92 6.55 2.24 -17.37
CA GLU A 92 5.14 2.26 -17.78
C GLU A 92 4.79 1.00 -18.58
N PRO A 93 4.83 -0.20 -17.96
CA PRO A 93 4.55 -1.41 -18.69
C PRO A 93 3.07 -1.55 -19.05
N THR A 94 2.78 -2.27 -20.13
CA THR A 94 1.42 -2.70 -20.45
C THR A 94 1.03 -3.92 -19.61
N VAL A 95 -0.28 -4.18 -19.48
CA VAL A 95 -0.78 -5.40 -18.83
C VAL A 95 -0.21 -6.65 -19.51
N GLN A 96 -0.23 -6.71 -20.85
CA GLN A 96 0.30 -7.85 -21.60
C GLN A 96 1.79 -8.09 -21.36
N ALA A 97 2.57 -7.01 -21.18
CA ALA A 97 4.00 -7.14 -20.89
C ALA A 97 4.27 -7.67 -19.48
N MET A 98 3.43 -7.30 -18.49
CA MET A 98 3.53 -7.82 -17.12
C MET A 98 2.95 -9.23 -16.99
N TYR A 99 1.83 -9.50 -17.66
CA TYR A 99 1.03 -10.71 -17.55
C TYR A 99 0.73 -11.25 -18.96
N PRO A 100 1.68 -11.97 -19.58
CA PRO A 100 1.46 -12.60 -20.88
C PRO A 100 0.41 -13.72 -20.79
N ASN A 101 -0.07 -14.18 -21.95
CA ASN A 101 -1.03 -15.28 -22.03
C ASN A 101 -0.50 -16.52 -21.30
N GLY A 102 -1.32 -17.13 -20.45
CA GLY A 102 -0.93 -18.30 -19.66
C GLY A 102 -0.11 -17.98 -18.41
N PHE A 103 -0.08 -16.72 -17.95
CA PHE A 103 0.55 -16.36 -16.66
C PHE A 103 -0.11 -17.11 -15.49
N GLN A 104 0.67 -17.90 -14.75
CA GLN A 104 0.17 -18.80 -13.69
C GLN A 104 0.69 -18.46 -12.29
N THR A 105 1.84 -17.80 -12.18
CA THR A 105 2.51 -17.63 -10.89
C THR A 105 1.79 -16.64 -9.99
N VAL A 106 1.49 -17.06 -8.75
CA VAL A 106 0.91 -16.18 -7.72
C VAL A 106 1.76 -16.28 -6.47
N VAL A 107 2.05 -15.13 -5.86
CA VAL A 107 2.74 -15.03 -4.57
C VAL A 107 1.70 -14.75 -3.50
N THR A 108 1.71 -15.51 -2.40
CA THR A 108 0.73 -15.35 -1.31
C THR A 108 1.41 -15.32 0.05
N LEU A 109 0.88 -14.49 0.96
CA LEU A 109 1.29 -14.41 2.36
C LEU A 109 0.05 -14.64 3.24
N PRO A 110 -0.31 -15.91 3.53
CA PRO A 110 -1.64 -16.26 4.06
C PRO A 110 -2.02 -15.53 5.34
N THR A 111 -1.08 -15.34 6.27
CA THR A 111 -1.37 -14.74 7.58
C THR A 111 -1.67 -13.24 7.47
N VAL A 112 -0.86 -12.50 6.71
CA VAL A 112 -1.01 -11.05 6.55
C VAL A 112 -2.18 -10.73 5.62
N ALA A 113 -2.41 -11.56 4.61
CA ALA A 113 -3.42 -11.32 3.57
C ALA A 113 -4.88 -11.62 4.00
N ARG A 114 -5.11 -12.29 5.14
CA ARG A 114 -6.45 -12.77 5.54
C ARG A 114 -7.20 -11.90 6.55
N ARG A 115 -6.60 -10.83 7.07
CA ARG A 115 -7.23 -9.93 8.06
C ARG A 115 -7.50 -8.55 7.49
N TRP A 116 -8.39 -7.80 8.14
CA TRP A 116 -8.68 -6.38 7.85
C TRP A 116 -9.06 -6.12 6.39
N GLU A 117 -8.24 -5.44 5.59
CA GLU A 117 -8.53 -5.21 4.18
C GLU A 117 -8.66 -6.53 3.40
N GLY A 118 -7.89 -7.54 3.80
CA GLY A 118 -7.95 -8.87 3.21
C GLY A 118 -9.26 -9.62 3.44
N GLU A 119 -10.01 -9.29 4.50
CA GLU A 119 -11.34 -9.85 4.74
C GLU A 119 -12.36 -9.26 3.76
N ILE A 120 -12.20 -7.98 3.43
CA ILE A 120 -13.09 -7.23 2.53
C ILE A 120 -12.73 -7.51 1.06
N ARG A 121 -11.43 -7.68 0.77
CA ARG A 121 -10.87 -7.83 -0.58
C ARG A 121 -9.93 -9.05 -0.66
N PRO A 122 -10.46 -10.29 -0.62
CA PRO A 122 -9.64 -11.52 -0.52
C PRO A 122 -8.61 -11.72 -1.64
N HIS A 123 -8.86 -11.17 -2.83
CA HIS A 123 -7.97 -11.23 -3.99
C HIS A 123 -6.86 -10.16 -3.97
N HIS A 124 -7.00 -9.11 -3.16
CA HIS A 124 -6.18 -7.91 -3.26
C HIS A 124 -4.70 -8.18 -2.99
N PHE A 125 -4.38 -8.74 -1.82
CA PHE A 125 -3.00 -8.94 -1.39
C PHE A 125 -2.21 -9.99 -2.19
N PRO A 126 -2.80 -11.10 -2.66
CA PRO A 126 -2.16 -11.95 -3.66
C PRO A 126 -1.75 -11.19 -4.93
N GLY A 127 -2.63 -10.31 -5.44
CA GLY A 127 -2.33 -9.45 -6.59
C GLY A 127 -1.18 -8.47 -6.31
N VAL A 128 -1.21 -7.82 -5.14
CA VAL A 128 -0.16 -6.89 -4.68
C VAL A 128 1.19 -7.62 -4.52
N ALA A 129 1.22 -8.74 -3.81
CA ALA A 129 2.43 -9.53 -3.59
C ALA A 129 3.05 -9.97 -4.91
N THR A 130 2.22 -10.44 -5.84
CA THR A 130 2.66 -10.89 -7.17
C THR A 130 3.26 -9.76 -7.99
N VAL A 131 2.56 -8.61 -8.10
CA VAL A 131 3.09 -7.49 -8.90
C VAL A 131 4.35 -6.89 -8.28
N VAL A 132 4.41 -6.74 -6.95
CA VAL A 132 5.58 -6.19 -6.27
C VAL A 132 6.79 -7.10 -6.44
N THR A 133 6.61 -8.43 -6.31
CA THR A 133 7.68 -9.41 -6.56
C THR A 133 8.23 -9.28 -7.98
N LYS A 134 7.34 -9.16 -8.99
CA LYS A 134 7.75 -8.96 -10.38
C LYS A 134 8.50 -7.65 -10.57
N LEU A 135 7.99 -6.55 -10.03
CA LEU A 135 8.62 -5.23 -10.14
C LEU A 135 10.02 -5.23 -9.52
N PHE A 136 10.22 -5.87 -8.36
CA PHE A 136 11.54 -6.00 -7.76
C PHE A 136 12.49 -6.85 -8.60
N GLY A 137 12.01 -7.94 -9.21
CA GLY A 137 12.82 -8.75 -10.13
C GLY A 137 13.22 -8.02 -11.43
N ILE A 138 12.38 -7.10 -11.89
CA ILE A 138 12.59 -6.29 -13.11
C ILE A 138 13.50 -5.10 -12.82
N VAL A 139 13.17 -4.29 -11.82
CA VAL A 139 13.87 -3.03 -11.51
C VAL A 139 15.15 -3.28 -10.71
N ARG A 140 15.19 -4.34 -9.90
CA ARG A 140 16.32 -4.74 -9.03
C ARG A 140 16.89 -3.59 -8.18
N PRO A 141 16.04 -2.86 -7.44
CA PRO A 141 16.47 -1.72 -6.66
C PRO A 141 17.24 -2.13 -5.41
N GLN A 142 18.05 -1.23 -4.87
CA GLN A 142 18.66 -1.37 -3.54
C GLN A 142 17.72 -0.88 -2.44
N VAL A 143 16.88 0.11 -2.75
CA VAL A 143 15.88 0.66 -1.83
C VAL A 143 14.54 0.85 -2.53
N ALA A 144 13.44 0.46 -1.88
CA ALA A 144 12.09 0.73 -2.36
C ALA A 144 11.24 1.43 -1.29
N LEU A 145 10.42 2.39 -1.73
CA LEU A 145 9.66 3.26 -0.85
C LEU A 145 8.17 3.02 -0.96
N PHE A 146 7.53 2.90 0.20
CA PHE A 146 6.09 2.71 0.34
C PHE A 146 5.52 3.71 1.35
N GLY A 147 4.28 4.13 1.12
CA GLY A 147 3.58 5.02 2.06
C GLY A 147 3.02 4.25 3.25
N GLN A 148 3.18 4.78 4.45
CA GLN A 148 2.60 4.24 5.69
C GLN A 148 1.06 4.16 5.64
N LYS A 149 0.42 5.01 4.83
CA LYS A 149 -1.03 5.06 4.65
C LYS A 149 -1.61 3.67 4.39
N ASP A 150 -0.96 2.90 3.52
CA ASP A 150 -1.34 1.52 3.21
C ASP A 150 -0.51 0.57 4.11
N PHE A 151 -0.76 0.65 5.42
CA PHE A 151 0.03 -0.02 6.45
C PHE A 151 0.13 -1.54 6.24
N GLN A 152 -1.00 -2.20 5.97
CA GLN A 152 -1.03 -3.65 5.74
C GLN A 152 -0.24 -4.06 4.49
N GLN A 153 -0.29 -3.24 3.43
CA GLN A 153 0.54 -3.44 2.25
C GLN A 153 2.03 -3.30 2.59
N SER A 154 2.42 -2.26 3.31
CA SER A 154 3.82 -2.06 3.72
C SER A 154 4.34 -3.21 4.59
N ALA A 155 3.51 -3.71 5.51
CA ALA A 155 3.79 -4.90 6.32
C ALA A 155 3.96 -6.16 5.48
N LEU A 156 3.07 -6.38 4.50
CA LEU A 156 3.14 -7.49 3.56
C LEU A 156 4.43 -7.44 2.73
N VAL A 157 4.79 -6.27 2.19
CA VAL A 157 5.99 -6.11 1.35
C VAL A 157 7.27 -6.33 2.16
N ARG A 158 7.34 -5.84 3.40
CA ARG A 158 8.47 -6.11 4.30
C ARG A 158 8.64 -7.61 4.56
N GLN A 159 7.54 -8.30 4.83
CA GLN A 159 7.56 -9.75 5.05
C GLN A 159 7.99 -10.50 3.78
N LEU A 160 7.44 -10.12 2.62
CA LEU A 160 7.81 -10.67 1.31
C LEU A 160 9.30 -10.57 1.02
N VAL A 161 9.89 -9.37 1.21
CA VAL A 161 11.32 -9.13 0.97
C VAL A 161 12.19 -10.00 1.88
N LYS A 162 11.79 -10.13 3.15
CA LYS A 162 12.48 -10.95 4.12
C LYS A 162 12.41 -12.44 3.76
N ASP A 163 11.22 -12.95 3.48
CA ASP A 163 10.98 -14.39 3.28
C ASP A 163 11.60 -14.90 1.98
N LEU A 164 11.64 -14.06 0.94
CA LEU A 164 12.25 -14.41 -0.35
C LEU A 164 13.70 -13.95 -0.49
N ASN A 165 14.32 -13.45 0.58
CA ASN A 165 15.71 -12.99 0.60
C ASN A 165 16.05 -12.01 -0.54
N LEU A 166 15.16 -11.07 -0.86
CA LEU A 166 15.26 -10.24 -2.07
C LEU A 166 16.39 -9.20 -2.03
N GLY A 167 17.05 -9.00 -0.89
CA GLY A 167 18.28 -8.20 -0.80
C GLY A 167 18.10 -6.69 -1.04
N LEU A 168 16.90 -6.15 -0.80
CA LEU A 168 16.62 -4.71 -0.86
C LEU A 168 16.08 -4.17 0.47
N GLU A 169 16.26 -2.86 0.69
CA GLU A 169 15.69 -2.15 1.84
C GLU A 169 14.26 -1.66 1.52
N ILE A 170 13.35 -1.81 2.49
CA ILE A 170 11.98 -1.24 2.42
C ILE A 170 11.85 -0.06 3.39
N VAL A 171 11.84 1.13 2.83
CA VAL A 171 11.61 2.38 3.56
C VAL A 171 10.12 2.70 3.54
N VAL A 172 9.53 2.90 4.73
CA VAL A 172 8.13 3.27 4.88
C VAL A 172 8.07 4.74 5.27
N HIS A 173 7.54 5.57 4.38
CA HIS A 173 7.45 7.01 4.61
C HIS A 173 6.15 7.36 5.34
N PRO A 174 6.16 8.30 6.30
CA PRO A 174 4.96 8.77 6.99
C PRO A 174 3.84 9.21 6.03
N THR A 175 2.60 9.05 6.48
CA THR A 175 1.42 9.42 5.67
C THR A 175 1.37 10.93 5.45
N VAL A 176 1.40 11.36 4.19
CA VAL A 176 1.15 12.75 3.80
C VAL A 176 -0.36 13.02 3.79
N ARG A 177 -0.75 14.20 4.26
CA ARG A 177 -2.15 14.59 4.48
C ARG A 177 -2.43 15.92 3.80
N GLU A 178 -3.68 16.09 3.39
CA GLU A 178 -4.27 17.37 2.99
C GLU A 178 -4.21 18.37 4.15
N ALA A 179 -4.38 19.66 3.86
CA ALA A 179 -4.38 20.72 4.89
C ALA A 179 -5.43 20.49 6.00
N ASP A 180 -6.54 19.81 5.68
CA ASP A 180 -7.59 19.48 6.64
C ASP A 180 -7.30 18.19 7.46
N GLY A 181 -6.19 17.50 7.16
CA GLY A 181 -5.74 16.28 7.83
C GLY A 181 -6.19 14.96 7.18
N LEU A 182 -6.97 15.01 6.09
CA LEU A 182 -7.32 13.80 5.34
C LEU A 182 -6.07 13.19 4.69
N ALA A 183 -5.91 11.87 4.72
CA ALA A 183 -4.79 11.22 4.04
C ALA A 183 -4.91 11.42 2.51
N MET A 184 -3.82 11.81 1.86
CA MET A 184 -3.81 11.97 0.41
C MET A 184 -4.00 10.63 -0.29
N SER A 185 -4.81 10.63 -1.36
CA SER A 185 -5.14 9.44 -2.14
C SER A 185 -5.56 9.84 -3.55
N SER A 186 -5.13 9.10 -4.57
CA SER A 186 -5.60 9.30 -5.95
C SER A 186 -7.12 9.15 -6.07
N ARG A 187 -7.75 8.39 -5.18
CA ARG A 187 -9.22 8.22 -5.11
C ARG A 187 -9.97 9.40 -4.50
N ASN A 188 -9.29 10.39 -3.92
CA ASN A 188 -9.93 11.58 -3.36
C ASN A 188 -10.72 12.36 -4.44
N VAL A 189 -10.35 12.21 -5.72
CA VAL A 189 -11.07 12.79 -6.88
C VAL A 189 -12.53 12.31 -6.99
N TYR A 190 -12.87 11.16 -6.40
CA TYR A 190 -14.25 10.63 -6.43
C TYR A 190 -15.14 11.18 -5.32
N LEU A 191 -14.57 11.85 -4.32
CA LEU A 191 -15.33 12.36 -3.19
C LEU A 191 -16.12 13.59 -3.61
N SER A 192 -17.45 13.51 -3.50
CA SER A 192 -18.30 14.71 -3.58
C SER A 192 -17.98 15.64 -2.40
N ARG A 193 -18.34 16.93 -2.52
CA ARG A 193 -18.16 17.89 -1.41
C ARG A 193 -18.81 17.43 -0.10
N VAL A 194 -19.93 16.71 -0.20
CA VAL A 194 -20.63 16.13 0.96
C VAL A 194 -19.84 14.95 1.54
N ALA A 195 -19.33 14.04 0.69
CA ALA A 195 -18.48 12.93 1.14
C ALA A 195 -17.16 13.41 1.73
N TRP A 196 -16.57 14.48 1.16
CA TRP A 196 -15.36 15.12 1.67
C TRP A 196 -15.55 15.66 3.09
N ARG A 197 -16.69 16.31 3.36
CA ARG A 197 -17.07 16.74 4.70
C ARG A 197 -17.35 15.54 5.62
N GLY A 198 -18.02 14.51 5.12
CA GLY A 198 -18.30 13.27 5.86
C GLY A 198 -17.07 12.48 6.32
N ALA A 199 -15.89 12.73 5.74
CA ALA A 199 -14.61 12.15 6.19
C ALA A 199 -14.13 12.63 7.58
N ASP A 200 -14.91 13.49 8.27
CA ASP A 200 -14.63 13.99 9.61
C ASP A 200 -14.37 12.90 10.64
N ARG A 201 -15.06 11.76 10.55
CA ARG A 201 -14.84 10.64 11.48
C ARG A 201 -13.43 10.06 11.36
N ILE A 202 -12.89 9.97 10.13
CA ILE A 202 -11.52 9.50 9.88
C ILE A 202 -10.52 10.53 10.39
N ARG A 203 -10.78 11.82 10.14
CA ARG A 203 -9.95 12.93 10.66
C ARG A 203 -9.91 12.95 12.18
N SER A 204 -11.06 12.85 12.82
CA SER A 204 -11.21 12.89 14.29
C SER A 204 -10.55 11.69 14.95
N ALA A 205 -10.76 10.48 14.42
CA ALA A 205 -10.13 9.28 14.95
C ALA A 205 -8.59 9.38 14.89
N TYR A 206 -8.04 9.92 13.80
CA TYR A 206 -6.60 10.15 13.70
C TYR A 206 -6.10 11.20 14.71
N ARG A 207 -6.75 12.36 14.82
CA ARG A 207 -6.36 13.42 15.77
C ARG A 207 -6.37 12.92 17.22
N GLN A 208 -7.38 12.15 17.60
CA GLN A 208 -7.46 11.53 18.92
C GLN A 208 -6.34 10.50 19.15
N SER A 209 -5.94 9.75 18.11
CA SER A 209 -4.80 8.83 18.20
C SER A 209 -3.42 9.51 18.16
N SER A 210 -3.35 10.76 17.68
CA SER A 210 -2.10 11.52 17.53
C SER A 210 -1.53 12.03 18.86
N GLY A 211 -2.30 11.93 19.95
CA GLY A 211 -1.84 12.18 21.32
C GLY A 211 -1.05 11.02 21.93
N TYR A 212 -0.95 9.88 21.24
CA TYR A 212 -0.10 8.77 21.66
C TYR A 212 1.29 8.90 21.03
N PRO A 213 2.38 8.70 21.80
CA PRO A 213 3.74 8.84 21.27
C PRO A 213 3.96 7.86 20.10
N ALA A 214 4.77 8.24 19.12
CA ALA A 214 5.09 7.41 17.96
C ALA A 214 5.60 5.99 18.34
N SER A 215 6.21 5.87 19.53
CA SER A 215 6.60 4.60 20.14
C SER A 215 5.41 3.67 20.44
N ALA A 216 4.22 4.19 20.75
CA ALA A 216 3.01 3.41 20.98
C ALA A 216 2.46 2.80 19.69
N VAL A 217 2.52 3.53 18.57
CA VAL A 217 2.18 3.00 17.24
C VAL A 217 3.17 1.91 16.82
N PHE A 218 4.47 2.12 17.07
CA PHE A 218 5.52 1.11 16.83
C PHE A 218 5.42 -0.11 17.75
N GLN A 219 4.92 0.05 18.99
CA GLN A 219 4.61 -1.05 19.88
C GLN A 219 3.37 -1.85 19.42
N ILE A 220 2.40 -1.22 18.77
CA ILE A 220 1.33 -1.93 18.07
C ILE A 220 1.91 -2.74 16.90
N GLU A 221 2.86 -2.20 16.14
CA GLU A 221 3.55 -2.95 15.07
C GLU A 221 4.29 -4.20 15.61
N ARG A 222 5.11 -4.05 16.65
CA ARG A 222 5.76 -5.20 17.32
C ARG A 222 4.75 -6.13 17.98
N GLY A 223 3.67 -5.61 18.56
CA GLY A 223 2.60 -6.37 19.20
C GLY A 223 1.82 -7.24 18.22
N VAL A 224 1.46 -6.69 17.05
CA VAL A 224 0.78 -7.40 15.97
C VAL A 224 1.67 -8.51 15.41
N PHE A 225 2.93 -8.24 15.07
CA PHE A 225 3.83 -9.25 14.51
C PHE A 225 4.26 -10.31 15.56
N SER A 226 4.48 -9.92 16.81
CA SER A 226 4.83 -10.85 17.91
C SER A 226 3.66 -11.74 18.32
N ARG A 227 2.41 -11.25 18.26
CA ARG A 227 1.20 -12.02 18.60
C ARG A 227 0.69 -12.86 17.43
N MET A 228 0.92 -12.45 16.17
CA MET A 228 0.75 -13.33 15.00
C MET A 228 1.64 -14.57 15.08
N ARG A 229 2.85 -14.48 15.66
CA ARG A 229 3.72 -15.65 15.94
C ARG A 229 3.23 -16.53 17.09
N LYS A 230 2.51 -15.99 18.09
CA LYS A 230 2.01 -16.75 19.24
C LYS A 230 0.64 -17.41 18.99
N GLN A 231 -0.12 -16.91 18.00
CA GLN A 231 -1.43 -17.45 17.64
C GLN A 231 -1.39 -18.77 16.85
N SER A 232 -0.24 -19.16 16.28
CA SER A 232 -0.07 -20.52 15.73
C SER A 232 0.02 -21.62 16.80
N ALA A 233 0.16 -21.25 18.09
CA ALA A 233 0.49 -22.20 19.16
C ALA A 233 -0.58 -22.39 20.25
N SER A 234 -1.65 -21.58 20.33
CA SER A 234 -2.55 -21.65 21.51
C SER A 234 -4.04 -21.48 21.28
N GLY A 235 -4.54 -21.22 20.06
CA GLY A 235 -5.98 -21.35 19.75
C GLY A 235 -6.96 -20.48 20.57
N VAL A 236 -6.50 -19.52 21.39
CA VAL A 236 -7.37 -18.64 22.18
C VAL A 236 -7.55 -17.28 21.48
N PRO A 237 -8.81 -16.82 21.26
CA PRO A 237 -9.09 -15.52 20.66
C PRO A 237 -8.69 -14.35 21.57
N CYS A 238 -8.18 -13.28 20.97
CA CYS A 238 -7.58 -12.11 21.63
C CYS A 238 -8.65 -11.06 21.96
N LEU A 239 -8.51 -10.28 23.04
CA LEU A 239 -9.37 -9.13 23.38
C LEU A 239 -9.53 -8.08 22.24
N ALA A 240 -8.65 -8.06 21.24
CA ALA A 240 -8.79 -7.24 20.04
C ALA A 240 -9.90 -7.76 19.08
N GLU A 241 -10.26 -9.05 19.15
CA GLU A 241 -11.42 -9.60 18.45
C GLU A 241 -12.73 -9.13 19.07
N ALA A 242 -12.76 -8.74 20.36
CA ALA A 242 -13.95 -8.15 20.97
C ALA A 242 -14.26 -6.73 20.47
N LEU A 243 -13.27 -6.03 19.90
CA LEU A 243 -13.45 -4.67 19.35
C LEU A 243 -13.72 -4.67 17.83
N CYS A 244 -13.42 -5.77 17.11
CA CYS A 244 -13.65 -5.88 15.66
C CYS A 244 -14.73 -6.90 15.26
N ALA A 245 -14.98 -7.95 16.05
CA ALA A 245 -16.00 -8.94 15.76
C ALA A 245 -17.24 -8.66 16.63
N GLY A 246 -18.25 -8.03 16.04
CA GLY A 246 -19.56 -7.92 16.67
C GLY A 246 -20.32 -9.24 16.67
N ARG A 247 -19.81 -10.25 17.39
CA ARG A 247 -20.55 -11.44 17.80
C ARG A 247 -20.65 -11.46 19.32
N SER A 248 -21.89 -11.59 19.78
CA SER A 248 -22.28 -11.67 21.18
C SER A 248 -21.72 -12.94 21.84
N HIS A 249 -20.59 -12.83 22.52
CA HIS A 249 -20.35 -13.68 23.68
C HIS A 249 -20.31 -12.79 24.92
N ARG A 250 -21.18 -13.10 25.88
CA ARG A 250 -21.41 -12.34 27.11
C ARG A 250 -20.08 -12.13 27.86
N LEU A 251 -19.61 -10.90 27.89
CA LEU A 251 -18.67 -10.41 28.91
C LEU A 251 -19.49 -9.83 30.08
N PRO A 252 -18.98 -9.92 31.33
CA PRO A 252 -19.72 -9.54 32.53
C PRO A 252 -20.01 -8.03 32.55
N ARG A 253 -21.25 -7.71 32.93
CA ARG A 253 -21.80 -6.35 33.06
C ARG A 253 -20.90 -5.45 33.93
N LYS A 254 -20.32 -4.41 33.33
CA LYS A 254 -20.38 -3.02 33.82
C LYS A 254 -19.67 -2.09 32.82
N VAL A 255 -20.22 -0.88 32.71
CA VAL A 255 -19.80 0.28 31.88
C VAL A 255 -20.44 0.36 30.47
N GLY A 256 -21.61 1.00 30.43
CA GLY A 256 -21.96 2.06 29.47
C GLY A 256 -22.15 1.68 28.00
N GLU A 257 -23.40 1.48 27.61
CA GLU A 257 -23.86 1.38 26.22
C GLU A 257 -23.66 2.70 25.45
N ALA A 258 -22.90 2.68 24.36
CA ALA A 258 -23.08 3.52 23.17
C ALA A 258 -22.19 3.03 22.02
N GLY A 259 -22.72 2.18 21.14
CA GLY A 259 -21.97 1.65 20.00
C GLY A 259 -22.81 0.80 19.06
N SER A 260 -24.02 1.24 18.71
CA SER A 260 -24.85 0.60 17.70
C SER A 260 -24.32 0.90 16.29
N GLU A 261 -24.28 -0.14 15.44
CA GLU A 261 -24.39 -0.16 13.96
C GLU A 261 -23.50 0.76 13.10
N ALA A 262 -23.33 2.04 13.46
CA ALA A 262 -22.47 3.02 12.81
C ALA A 262 -20.99 2.65 12.75
N GLN A 263 -20.48 1.84 13.69
CA GLN A 263 -19.08 1.40 13.71
C GLN A 263 -18.74 0.42 12.58
N ARG A 264 -19.70 -0.40 12.13
CA ARG A 264 -19.50 -1.29 10.97
C ARG A 264 -19.55 -0.51 9.65
N THR A 265 -20.39 0.52 9.59
CA THR A 265 -20.61 1.31 8.37
C THR A 265 -19.43 2.24 8.04
N VAL A 266 -18.68 2.74 9.03
CA VAL A 266 -17.59 3.70 8.79
C VAL A 266 -16.34 3.05 8.18
N TRP A 267 -16.01 1.81 8.57
CA TRP A 267 -14.91 1.06 7.94
C TRP A 267 -15.29 0.52 6.55
N ALA A 268 -16.54 0.09 6.38
CA ALA A 268 -17.04 -0.32 5.07
C ALA A 268 -17.13 0.87 4.08
N ASN A 269 -17.51 2.07 4.52
CA ASN A 269 -17.63 3.22 3.61
C ASN A 269 -16.29 3.87 3.23
N ALA A 270 -15.23 3.66 4.00
CA ALA A 270 -13.89 4.19 3.67
C ALA A 270 -13.15 3.35 2.61
N TYR A 271 -13.51 2.06 2.45
CA TYR A 271 -12.79 1.12 1.58
C TYR A 271 -13.67 0.24 0.67
N SER A 272 -14.99 0.20 0.88
CA SER A 272 -15.95 -0.46 0.00
C SER A 272 -16.80 0.61 -0.70
N HIS A 273 -16.38 1.01 -1.90
CA HIS A 273 -17.30 1.59 -2.87
C HIS A 273 -18.13 0.48 -3.51
N LYS A 274 -19.00 -0.14 -2.70
CA LYS A 274 -20.19 -0.81 -3.23
C LYS A 274 -21.18 0.28 -3.60
N ARG A 275 -21.34 0.52 -4.90
CA ARG A 275 -22.64 0.93 -5.45
C ARG A 275 -23.39 -0.34 -5.81
#